data_AF-M7D6C4-F1
#
_entry.id   AF-M7D6C4-F1
#
_cell.length_a   1.000
_cell.length_b   1.000
_cell.length_c   1.000
_cell.angle_alpha   90.00
_cell.angle_beta   90.00
_cell.angle_gamma   90.00
#
_symmetry.space_group_name_H-M   'P 1'
#
loop_
_entity.id
_entity.type
_entity.pdbx_description
1 polymer ?
#
loop_
_entity_poly.entity_id
_entity_poly.type
_entity_poly.pdbx_seq_one_letter_code
_entity_poly.pdbx_strand_id
1 'polypeptide(L)'
;MPRQLLALIVLAVVAPGSEGAFRCGTALISEDAWPVEVEERCGSPDYIAEYPSATVPGLGIVQTEAHWYYNPGPQRFIRRLVFRNGKLARIDTLGYGFTVSDAPSCTPSILRHATNEYELIARCGEPISKRMHWQTSSLRKRAETWQTLRPVLIQEWLYDFSNNQFRQVVTLKNGQVVDIESRK
;
A
#
# COMPACT_ATOMS: atom_id res chain seq x y z
N MET A 1 -20.83 -58.00 28.60
CA MET A 1 -21.84 -57.06 28.05
C MET A 1 -22.30 -56.18 29.21
N PRO A 2 -22.37 -54.83 29.16
CA PRO A 2 -22.34 -53.85 28.05
C PRO A 2 -21.06 -52.97 28.09
N ARG A 3 -20.49 -52.46 27.00
CA ARG A 3 -20.92 -51.53 25.92
C ARG A 3 -20.23 -50.19 26.13
N GLN A 4 -19.10 -50.05 25.43
CA GLN A 4 -18.25 -48.88 25.31
C GLN A 4 -19.06 -47.65 24.89
N LEU A 5 -18.75 -46.50 25.50
CA LEU A 5 -18.83 -45.21 24.81
C LEU A 5 -17.44 -44.57 24.89
N LEU A 6 -16.63 -44.75 23.84
CA LEU A 6 -15.52 -43.86 23.58
C LEU A 6 -16.10 -42.53 23.09
N ALA A 7 -16.09 -41.51 23.95
CA ALA A 7 -16.32 -40.14 23.53
C ALA A 7 -15.07 -39.62 22.83
N LEU A 8 -15.10 -39.56 21.49
CA LEU A 8 -14.10 -38.85 20.69
C LEU A 8 -14.26 -37.35 20.94
N ILE A 9 -13.38 -36.77 21.77
CA ILE A 9 -13.23 -35.33 21.91
C ILE A 9 -12.53 -34.83 20.64
N VAL A 10 -13.30 -34.23 19.74
CA VAL A 10 -12.77 -33.49 18.58
C VAL A 10 -12.21 -32.17 19.10
N LEU A 11 -10.89 -32.07 19.18
CA LEU A 11 -10.18 -30.84 19.51
C LEU A 11 -10.29 -29.88 18.32
N ALA A 12 -11.19 -28.92 18.39
CA ALA A 12 -11.29 -27.84 17.41
C ALA A 12 -10.03 -26.96 17.50
N VAL A 13 -9.11 -27.13 16.56
CA VAL A 13 -7.94 -26.25 16.40
C VAL A 13 -8.46 -24.91 15.88
N VAL A 14 -8.66 -23.95 16.79
CA VAL A 14 -8.86 -22.54 16.44
C VAL A 14 -7.51 -22.02 15.96
N ALA A 15 -7.32 -21.90 14.65
CA ALA A 15 -6.15 -21.22 14.10
C ALA A 15 -6.24 -19.74 14.49
N PRO A 16 -5.29 -19.17 15.24
CA PRO A 16 -5.26 -17.73 15.44
C PRO A 16 -5.09 -17.08 14.07
N GLY A 17 -5.93 -16.09 13.76
CA GLY A 17 -5.68 -15.22 12.61
C GLY A 17 -4.29 -14.62 12.74
N SER A 18 -3.49 -14.64 11.68
CA SER A 18 -2.19 -13.96 11.69
C SER A 18 -2.47 -12.46 11.75
N GLU A 19 -2.53 -11.92 12.95
CA GLU A 19 -2.57 -10.48 13.16
C GLU A 19 -1.26 -9.91 12.60
N GLY A 20 -1.35 -9.01 11.63
CA GLY A 20 -0.19 -8.46 10.92
C GLY A 20 0.63 -7.59 11.85
N ALA A 21 1.49 -8.17 12.67
CA ALA A 21 2.29 -7.43 13.63
C ALA A 21 3.60 -6.96 12.98
N PHE A 22 3.84 -5.64 13.03
CA PHE A 22 5.05 -5.00 12.52
C PHE A 22 5.95 -4.56 13.66
N ARG A 23 7.27 -4.69 13.47
CA ARG A 23 8.25 -4.29 14.48
C ARG A 23 9.07 -3.10 14.04
N CYS A 24 9.10 -2.08 14.89
CA CYS A 24 9.98 -0.92 14.80
C CYS A 24 11.03 -1.04 15.91
N GLY A 25 12.23 -1.52 15.55
CA GLY A 25 13.22 -1.91 16.55
C GLY A 25 12.69 -3.03 17.46
N THR A 26 12.53 -2.74 18.74
CA THR A 26 11.94 -3.67 19.73
C THR A 26 10.42 -3.49 19.90
N ALA A 27 9.86 -2.37 19.44
CA ALA A 27 8.44 -2.06 19.59
C ALA A 27 7.59 -2.86 18.60
N LEU A 28 6.45 -3.35 19.06
CA LEU A 28 5.46 -4.05 18.23
C LEU A 28 4.28 -3.10 17.93
N ILE A 29 3.85 -3.07 16.68
CA ILE A 29 2.65 -2.37 16.20
C ILE A 29 1.69 -3.41 15.65
N SER A 30 0.43 -3.30 16.06
CA SER A 30 -0.68 -4.10 15.55
C SER A 30 -1.68 -3.20 14.82
N GLU A 31 -2.61 -3.82 14.09
CA GLU A 31 -3.79 -3.13 13.58
C GLU A 31 -4.58 -2.46 14.73
N ASP A 32 -5.45 -1.51 14.36
CA ASP A 32 -6.20 -0.62 15.27
C ASP A 32 -5.37 0.37 16.09
N ALA A 33 -4.05 0.43 15.90
CA ALA A 33 -3.20 1.47 16.50
C ALA A 33 -3.58 2.88 16.00
N TRP A 34 -3.48 3.88 16.88
CA TRP A 34 -3.59 5.29 16.49
C TRP A 34 -2.29 5.76 15.79
N PRO A 35 -2.36 6.74 14.86
CA PRO A 35 -1.17 7.32 14.21
C PRO A 35 -0.10 7.79 15.21
N VAL A 36 -0.50 8.46 16.30
CA VAL A 36 0.42 8.93 17.34
C VAL A 36 1.15 7.77 18.04
N GLU A 37 0.48 6.65 18.32
CA GLU A 37 1.11 5.47 18.92
C GLU A 37 2.13 4.84 17.97
N VAL A 38 1.88 4.91 16.65
CA VAL A 38 2.82 4.46 15.63
C VAL A 38 4.04 5.39 15.60
N GLU A 39 3.85 6.71 15.56
CA GLU A 39 4.97 7.66 15.57
C GLU A 39 5.83 7.56 16.83
N GLU A 40 5.22 7.41 18.02
CA GLU A 40 5.95 7.24 19.28
C GLU A 40 6.84 5.99 19.29
N ARG A 41 6.45 4.94 18.57
CA ARG A 41 7.15 3.65 18.53
C ARG A 41 8.08 3.47 17.33
N CYS A 42 7.76 4.09 16.20
CA CYS A 42 8.46 3.94 14.93
C CYS A 42 9.21 5.20 14.47
N GLY A 43 8.91 6.35 15.07
CA GLY A 43 9.30 7.65 14.56
C GLY A 43 8.38 8.11 13.41
N SER A 44 8.66 9.31 12.92
CA SER A 44 7.98 9.87 11.75
C SER A 44 8.21 8.99 10.52
N PRO A 45 7.18 8.79 9.67
CA PRO A 45 7.34 8.09 8.40
C PRO A 45 8.23 8.91 7.45
N ASP A 46 8.92 8.21 6.54
CA ASP A 46 9.77 8.86 5.53
C ASP A 46 8.96 9.53 4.41
N TYR A 47 7.73 9.04 4.17
CA TYR A 47 6.80 9.63 3.22
C TYR A 47 5.35 9.29 3.60
N ILE A 48 4.47 10.28 3.46
CA ILE A 48 3.04 10.15 3.69
C ILE A 48 2.32 10.49 2.38
N ALA A 49 1.40 9.62 1.97
CA ALA A 49 0.47 9.92 0.88
C ALA A 49 -0.98 9.77 1.35
N GLU A 50 -1.83 10.71 0.98
CA GLU A 50 -3.23 10.74 1.39
C GLU A 50 -4.16 10.69 0.18
N TYR A 51 -5.19 9.85 0.28
CA TYR A 51 -6.14 9.61 -0.80
C TYR A 51 -7.58 9.65 -0.31
N PRO A 52 -8.52 10.19 -1.10
CA PRO A 52 -9.94 9.99 -0.85
C PRO A 52 -10.27 8.51 -1.08
N SER A 53 -10.75 7.80 -0.07
CA SER A 53 -11.24 6.44 -0.11
C SER A 53 -12.73 6.41 -0.49
N ALA A 54 -13.06 5.61 -1.51
CA ALA A 54 -14.45 5.35 -1.90
C ALA A 54 -14.88 3.99 -1.35
N THR A 55 -15.90 3.95 -0.47
CA THR A 55 -16.31 2.67 0.14
C THR A 55 -17.43 1.95 -0.63
N VAL A 56 -18.41 2.62 -1.26
CA VAL A 56 -19.43 1.97 -2.11
C VAL A 56 -20.05 2.97 -3.11
N PRO A 57 -20.30 2.59 -4.38
CA PRO A 57 -21.13 3.40 -5.30
C PRO A 57 -22.52 3.67 -4.71
N GLY A 58 -22.91 4.94 -4.59
CA GLY A 58 -24.27 5.37 -4.19
C GLY A 58 -24.48 5.77 -2.72
N LEU A 59 -23.53 5.52 -1.81
CA LEU A 59 -23.68 5.84 -0.37
C LEU A 59 -22.60 6.78 0.21
N GLY A 60 -21.70 7.28 -0.64
CA GLY A 60 -20.97 8.55 -0.46
C GLY A 60 -20.55 8.94 0.96
N ILE A 61 -19.63 8.20 1.57
CA ILE A 61 -18.72 8.79 2.56
C ILE A 61 -17.32 8.66 1.99
N VAL A 62 -16.72 9.81 1.63
CA VAL A 62 -15.31 9.89 1.28
C VAL A 62 -14.54 9.90 2.59
N GLN A 63 -13.90 8.79 2.94
CA GLN A 63 -12.97 8.72 4.06
C GLN A 63 -11.57 9.02 3.53
N THR A 64 -10.68 9.61 4.31
CA THR A 64 -9.27 9.72 3.89
C THR A 64 -8.54 8.43 4.27
N GLU A 65 -7.82 7.86 3.32
CA GLU A 65 -6.85 6.79 3.54
C GLU A 65 -5.45 7.38 3.47
N ALA A 66 -4.63 7.16 4.50
CA ALA A 66 -3.25 7.63 4.54
C ALA A 66 -2.30 6.44 4.45
N HIS A 67 -1.29 6.54 3.59
CA HIS A 67 -0.24 5.55 3.40
C HIS A 67 1.07 6.12 3.95
N TRP A 68 1.56 5.52 5.03
CA TRP A 68 2.80 5.90 5.67
C TRP A 68 3.89 4.93 5.27
N TYR A 69 4.98 5.44 4.71
CA TYR A 69 6.09 4.64 4.20
C TYR A 69 7.29 4.74 5.14
N TYR A 70 7.85 3.59 5.49
CA TYR A 70 9.11 3.46 6.20
C TYR A 70 10.10 2.71 5.30
N ASN A 71 11.17 3.38 4.90
CA ASN A 71 12.26 2.87 4.06
C ASN A 71 13.50 2.57 4.92
N PRO A 72 13.70 1.30 5.29
CA PRO A 72 14.81 0.90 6.15
C PRO A 72 16.17 0.77 5.41
N GLY A 73 16.24 1.17 4.13
CA GLY A 73 17.41 1.07 3.27
C GLY A 73 17.46 -0.20 2.39
N PRO A 74 18.48 -0.32 1.51
CA PRO A 74 18.50 -1.28 0.39
C PRO A 74 18.53 -2.76 0.78
N GLN A 75 18.85 -3.10 2.03
CA GLN A 75 18.93 -4.49 2.48
C GLN A 75 17.66 -4.99 3.17
N ARG A 76 16.64 -4.14 3.31
CA ARG A 76 15.42 -4.45 4.05
C ARG A 76 14.18 -4.01 3.27
N PHE A 77 13.05 -4.67 3.49
CA PHE A 77 11.81 -4.34 2.78
C PHE A 77 11.16 -3.06 3.33
N ILE A 78 10.67 -2.21 2.43
CA ILE A 78 9.84 -1.06 2.77
C ILE A 78 8.55 -1.55 3.43
N ARG A 79 8.11 -0.79 4.44
CA ARG A 79 6.87 -1.06 5.17
C ARG A 79 5.91 0.07 4.88
N ARG A 80 4.70 -0.28 4.45
CA ARG A 80 3.63 0.69 4.25
C ARG A 80 2.50 0.43 5.23
N LEU A 81 2.25 1.38 6.11
CA LEU A 81 1.15 1.36 7.04
C LEU A 81 -0.02 2.11 6.41
N VAL A 82 -1.17 1.45 6.31
CA VAL A 82 -2.38 2.00 5.71
C VAL A 82 -3.34 2.37 6.82
N PHE A 83 -3.56 3.66 7.00
CA PHE A 83 -4.50 4.21 7.96
C PHE A 83 -5.84 4.47 7.30
N ARG A 84 -6.92 4.04 7.93
CA ARG A 84 -8.30 4.29 7.51
C ARG A 84 -9.11 4.65 8.75
N ASN A 85 -9.95 5.68 8.64
CA ASN A 85 -10.76 6.16 9.78
C ASN A 85 -9.91 6.51 11.02
N GLY A 86 -8.73 7.07 10.80
CA GLY A 86 -7.82 7.47 11.88
C GLY A 86 -7.15 6.32 12.63
N LYS A 87 -7.22 5.09 12.11
CA LYS A 87 -6.62 3.89 12.72
C LYS A 87 -5.81 3.08 11.71
N LEU A 88 -4.79 2.38 12.20
CA LEU A 88 -3.99 1.48 11.38
C LEU A 88 -4.83 0.28 10.95
N ALA A 89 -5.17 0.22 9.66
CA ALA A 89 -6.07 -0.80 9.13
C ALA A 89 -5.32 -1.96 8.47
N ARG A 90 -4.08 -1.74 8.01
CA ARG A 90 -3.27 -2.76 7.34
C ARG A 90 -1.79 -2.39 7.32
N ILE A 91 -0.95 -3.42 7.33
CA ILE A 91 0.49 -3.28 7.14
C ILE A 91 0.93 -4.09 5.91
N ASP A 92 1.45 -3.39 4.92
CA ASP A 92 1.96 -3.97 3.69
C ASP A 92 3.50 -4.11 3.74
N THR A 93 4.00 -5.23 3.20
CA THR A 93 5.41 -5.41 2.86
C THR A 93 5.58 -5.11 1.38
N LEU A 94 6.45 -4.17 1.03
CA LEU A 94 6.73 -3.81 -0.36
C LEU A 94 8.10 -4.38 -0.80
N GLY A 95 8.65 -3.83 -1.88
CA GLY A 95 10.01 -4.16 -2.34
C GLY A 95 11.10 -3.73 -1.35
N TYR A 96 12.34 -4.00 -1.72
CA TYR A 96 13.50 -3.52 -0.97
C TYR A 96 13.53 -2.00 -0.89
N GLY A 97 14.06 -1.48 0.21
CA GLY A 97 14.33 -0.07 0.39
C GLY A 97 15.40 0.45 -0.56
N PHE A 98 15.75 1.71 -0.37
CA PHE A 98 16.73 2.39 -1.20
C PHE A 98 17.41 3.52 -0.41
N THR A 99 18.51 4.03 -0.92
CA THR A 99 19.15 5.24 -0.38
C THR A 99 18.46 6.47 -0.96
N VAL A 100 17.99 7.37 -0.09
CA VAL A 100 17.46 8.67 -0.50
C VAL A 100 18.65 9.57 -0.84
N SER A 101 18.57 10.27 -1.98
CA SER A 101 19.57 11.28 -2.39
C SER A 101 19.02 12.66 -2.06
N ASP A 102 19.86 13.55 -1.52
CA ASP A 102 19.46 14.94 -1.23
C ASP A 102 19.20 15.78 -2.50
N ALA A 103 19.74 15.32 -3.64
CA ALA A 103 19.50 15.89 -4.95
C ALA A 103 18.79 14.85 -5.84
N PRO A 104 17.45 14.89 -5.96
CA PRO A 104 16.72 14.02 -6.88
C PRO A 104 17.06 14.40 -8.32
N SER A 105 17.75 13.51 -9.03
CA SER A 105 18.00 13.64 -10.47
C SER A 105 17.23 12.53 -11.19
N CYS A 106 15.98 12.78 -11.55
CA CYS A 106 15.20 11.80 -12.28
C CYS A 106 15.75 11.63 -13.69
N THR A 107 16.13 10.40 -14.05
CA THR A 107 16.37 10.02 -15.45
C THR A 107 15.33 8.98 -15.87
N PRO A 108 15.03 8.84 -17.17
CA PRO A 108 14.13 7.79 -17.63
C PRO A 108 14.56 6.37 -17.20
N SER A 109 15.87 6.14 -17.04
CA SER A 109 16.38 4.87 -16.50
C SER A 109 16.00 4.69 -15.03
N ILE A 110 16.23 5.70 -14.19
CA ILE A 110 15.86 5.66 -12.77
C ILE A 110 14.36 5.44 -12.60
N LEU A 111 13.54 6.18 -13.35
CA LEU A 111 12.08 6.06 -13.33
C LEU A 111 11.61 4.63 -13.66
N ARG A 112 12.26 3.96 -14.63
CA ARG A 112 11.92 2.58 -15.01
C ARG A 112 12.23 1.52 -13.96
N HIS A 113 13.09 1.81 -13.00
CA HIS A 113 13.43 0.89 -11.91
C HIS A 113 12.63 1.15 -10.63
N ALA A 114 11.85 2.23 -10.58
CA ALA A 114 11.03 2.53 -9.42
C ALA A 114 9.88 1.53 -9.29
N THR A 115 9.68 1.03 -8.08
CA THR A 115 8.72 -0.07 -7.80
C THR A 115 7.43 0.42 -7.17
N ASN A 116 7.47 1.58 -6.52
CA ASN A 116 6.36 2.13 -5.76
C ASN A 116 6.38 3.65 -5.77
N GLU A 117 5.28 4.24 -5.33
CA GLU A 117 5.07 5.69 -5.35
C GLU A 117 6.07 6.47 -4.51
N TYR A 118 6.47 5.94 -3.34
CA TYR A 118 7.47 6.60 -2.50
C TYR A 118 8.82 6.64 -3.21
N GLU A 119 9.23 5.53 -3.82
CA GLU A 119 10.48 5.49 -4.59
C GLU A 119 10.48 6.47 -5.78
N LEU A 120 9.34 6.63 -6.46
CA LEU A 120 9.17 7.65 -7.48
C LEU A 120 9.37 9.05 -6.91
N ILE A 121 8.66 9.42 -5.84
CA ILE A 121 8.79 10.75 -5.23
C ILE A 121 10.22 10.99 -4.73
N ALA A 122 10.82 10.01 -4.04
CA ALA A 122 12.14 10.18 -3.46
C ALA A 122 13.26 10.30 -4.51
N ARG A 123 13.15 9.61 -5.65
CA ARG A 123 14.17 9.65 -6.71
C ARG A 123 13.91 10.71 -7.77
N CYS A 124 12.63 11.01 -8.02
CA CYS A 124 12.21 11.83 -9.15
C CYS A 124 11.50 13.12 -8.77
N GLY A 125 11.14 13.30 -7.51
CA GLY A 125 10.32 14.42 -7.07
C GLY A 125 8.87 14.29 -7.51
N GLU A 126 8.14 15.40 -7.41
CA GLU A 126 6.74 15.46 -7.80
C GLU A 126 6.56 15.38 -9.32
N PRO A 127 5.65 14.54 -9.83
CA PRO A 127 5.28 14.56 -11.24
C PRO A 127 4.57 15.87 -11.61
N ILE A 128 4.65 16.25 -12.87
CA ILE A 128 4.00 17.47 -13.39
C ILE A 128 2.47 17.37 -13.41
N SER A 129 1.92 16.15 -13.37
CA SER A 129 0.47 15.91 -13.26
C SER A 129 0.19 14.55 -12.63
N LYS A 130 -0.81 14.47 -11.76
CA LYS A 130 -1.34 13.21 -11.19
C LYS A 130 -2.83 13.13 -11.46
N ARG A 131 -3.30 11.96 -11.90
CA ARG A 131 -4.72 11.60 -11.90
C ARG A 131 -4.92 10.32 -11.11
N MET A 132 -6.07 10.17 -10.49
CA MET A 132 -6.41 8.94 -9.76
C MET A 132 -7.89 8.61 -9.92
N HIS A 133 -8.21 7.32 -9.87
CA HIS A 133 -9.57 6.83 -9.84
C HIS A 133 -9.64 5.49 -9.09
N TRP A 134 -10.82 5.19 -8.57
CA TRP A 134 -11.08 3.88 -7.96
C TRP A 134 -11.68 2.95 -9.01
N GLN A 135 -11.01 1.82 -9.22
CA GLN A 135 -11.50 0.77 -10.09
C GLN A 135 -11.97 -0.42 -9.23
N THR A 136 -13.24 -0.80 -9.36
CA THR A 136 -13.71 -2.06 -8.78
C THR A 136 -13.11 -3.20 -9.60
N SER A 137 -12.42 -4.15 -8.95
CA SER A 137 -11.97 -5.36 -9.66
C SER A 137 -13.19 -6.06 -10.27
N SER A 138 -13.21 -6.29 -11.58
CA SER A 138 -14.27 -7.07 -12.20
C SER A 138 -14.23 -8.48 -11.63
N LEU A 139 -15.09 -8.77 -10.66
CA LEU A 139 -15.34 -10.13 -10.24
C LEU A 139 -15.78 -10.87 -11.50
N ARG A 140 -15.03 -11.88 -11.94
CA ARG A 140 -15.49 -12.86 -12.93
C ARG A 140 -16.88 -13.31 -12.49
N LYS A 141 -17.93 -12.83 -13.16
CA LYS A 141 -19.33 -13.29 -13.34
C LYS A 141 -19.96 -14.38 -12.42
N ARG A 142 -19.41 -14.71 -11.26
CA ARG A 142 -19.71 -15.97 -10.54
C ARG A 142 -19.66 -15.88 -9.01
N ALA A 143 -19.86 -14.71 -8.42
CA ALA A 143 -20.11 -14.62 -6.99
C ALA A 143 -21.33 -13.72 -6.76
N GLU A 144 -22.45 -14.34 -6.39
CA GLU A 144 -23.72 -13.70 -6.00
C GLU A 144 -23.63 -12.93 -4.68
N THR A 145 -22.43 -12.50 -4.26
CA THR A 145 -22.21 -11.85 -2.97
C THR A 145 -21.49 -10.52 -3.17
N TRP A 146 -22.24 -9.43 -2.98
CA TRP A 146 -21.74 -8.03 -2.98
C TRP A 146 -20.60 -7.76 -1.98
N GLN A 147 -20.34 -8.69 -1.05
CA GLN A 147 -19.37 -8.58 0.04
C GLN A 147 -17.89 -8.61 -0.40
N THR A 148 -17.57 -8.80 -1.69
CA THR A 148 -16.17 -8.99 -2.14
C THR A 148 -15.64 -7.94 -3.11
N LEU A 149 -16.40 -6.89 -3.42
CA LEU A 149 -15.90 -5.80 -4.25
C LEU A 149 -14.98 -4.88 -3.42
N ARG A 150 -13.67 -5.12 -3.47
CA ARG A 150 -12.68 -4.17 -2.96
C ARG A 150 -12.26 -3.20 -4.07
N PRO A 151 -12.55 -1.90 -3.95
CA PRO A 151 -12.06 -0.93 -4.91
C PRO A 151 -10.53 -0.86 -4.83
N VAL A 152 -9.90 -0.70 -5.98
CA VAL A 152 -8.46 -0.59 -6.15
C VAL A 152 -8.15 0.83 -6.60
N LEU A 153 -7.21 1.49 -5.92
CA LEU A 153 -6.75 2.82 -6.31
C LEU A 153 -5.85 2.67 -7.52
N ILE A 154 -6.23 3.29 -8.63
CA ILE A 154 -5.38 3.45 -9.81
C ILE A 154 -4.93 4.89 -9.87
N GLN A 155 -3.63 5.11 -10.03
CA GLN A 155 -3.02 6.41 -10.19
C GLN A 155 -2.25 6.45 -11.50
N GLU A 156 -2.24 7.59 -12.19
CA GLU A 156 -1.43 7.79 -13.38
C GLU A 156 -0.68 9.11 -13.23
N TRP A 157 0.64 9.02 -13.21
CA TRP A 157 1.56 10.10 -12.90
C TRP A 157 2.36 10.45 -14.14
N LEU A 158 2.35 11.73 -14.52
CA LEU A 158 3.04 12.24 -15.71
C LEU A 158 4.35 12.92 -15.29
N TYR A 159 5.47 12.42 -15.78
CA TYR A 159 6.78 13.04 -15.65
C TYR A 159 7.24 13.61 -16.99
N ASP A 160 7.82 14.81 -16.95
CA ASP A 160 8.45 15.44 -18.10
C ASP A 160 9.96 15.53 -17.86
N PHE A 161 10.74 15.28 -18.91
CA PHE A 161 12.19 15.22 -18.86
C PHE A 161 12.74 16.20 -19.88
N SER A 162 13.41 17.25 -19.42
CA SER A 162 13.92 18.35 -20.26
C SER A 162 14.78 17.93 -21.46
N ASN A 163 15.41 16.76 -21.40
CA ASN A 163 16.29 16.24 -22.45
C ASN A 163 15.63 15.21 -23.38
N ASN A 164 14.35 14.89 -23.19
CA ASN A 164 13.65 13.85 -23.93
C ASN A 164 12.33 14.40 -24.51
N GLN A 165 12.08 14.20 -25.81
CA GLN A 165 10.85 14.66 -26.46
C GLN A 165 9.58 13.92 -26.01
N PHE A 166 9.69 12.98 -25.06
CA PHE A 166 8.61 12.07 -24.68
C PHE A 166 8.36 12.14 -23.17
N ARG A 167 7.12 12.47 -22.80
CA ARG A 167 6.65 12.41 -21.42
C ARG A 167 6.49 10.95 -20.98
N GLN A 168 6.74 10.65 -19.71
CA GLN A 168 6.52 9.31 -19.17
C GLN A 168 5.25 9.31 -18.32
N VAL A 169 4.33 8.39 -18.61
CA VAL A 169 3.16 8.14 -17.76
C VAL A 169 3.44 6.86 -16.97
N VAL A 170 3.46 6.97 -15.65
CA VAL A 170 3.60 5.85 -14.73
C VAL A 170 2.21 5.50 -14.20
N THR A 171 1.77 4.27 -14.44
CA THR A 171 0.54 3.74 -13.86
C THR A 171 0.86 3.03 -12.56
N LEU A 172 0.19 3.41 -11.48
CA LEU A 172 0.28 2.76 -10.18
C LEU A 172 -1.04 2.10 -9.80
N LYS A 173 -0.94 0.95 -9.15
CA LYS A 173 -2.05 0.20 -8.57
C LYS A 173 -1.82 0.07 -7.07
N ASN A 174 -2.65 0.71 -6.26
CA ASN A 174 -2.47 0.83 -4.81
C ASN A 174 -1.01 1.25 -4.47
N GLY A 175 -0.51 2.32 -5.09
CA GLY A 175 0.85 2.84 -4.88
C GLY A 175 2.00 1.97 -5.40
N GLN A 176 1.75 0.84 -6.07
CA GLN A 176 2.79 0.03 -6.73
C GLN A 176 2.84 0.34 -8.22
N VAL A 177 4.03 0.49 -8.79
CA VAL A 177 4.21 0.71 -10.23
C VAL A 177 3.84 -0.58 -10.98
N VAL A 178 2.90 -0.48 -11.91
CA VAL A 178 2.44 -1.62 -12.72
C VAL A 178 2.71 -1.44 -14.20
N ASP A 179 2.86 -0.21 -14.66
CA ASP A 179 3.16 0.11 -16.06
C ASP A 179 3.84 1.47 -16.20
N ILE A 180 4.67 1.62 -17.23
CA ILE A 180 5.34 2.87 -17.58
C ILE A 180 5.32 2.99 -19.11
N GLU A 181 4.59 3.99 -19.61
CA GLU A 181 4.47 4.26 -21.04
C GLU A 181 5.12 5.62 -21.42
N SER A 182 5.69 5.67 -22.62
CA SER A 182 6.17 6.93 -23.22
C SER A 182 5.07 7.54 -24.08
N ARG A 183 4.72 8.81 -23.81
CA ARG A 183 3.78 9.59 -24.62
C ARG A 183 4.51 10.65 -25.44
N LYS A 184 4.09 10.78 -26.70
CA LYS A 184 4.51 11.85 -27.62
C LYS A 184 3.72 13.12 -27.36
#